data_AF-A0A418KIB9-F1
#
_entry.id   AF-A0A418KIB9-F1
#
_cell.length_a   1.000
_cell.length_b   1.000
_cell.length_c   1.000
_cell.angle_alpha   90.00
_cell.angle_beta   90.00
_cell.angle_gamma   90.00
#
_symmetry.space_group_name_H-M   'P 1'
#
loop_
_entity.id
_entity.type
_entity.pdbx_description
1 polymer ?
#
loop_
_entity_poly.entity_id
_entity_poly.type
_entity_poly.pdbx_seq_one_letter_code
_entity_poly.pdbx_strand_id
1 'polypeptide(L)' 'MTVTFDDGRPVALDGETVTLAEALLLTGQLARAHGLVGPGGSVLAAGAAVLEAARRELAGASGTVRLPLAEQERRAA' A
#
# COMPACT_ATOMS: atom_id res chain seq x y z
N MET A 1 1.77 4.83 7.77
CA MET A 1 2.03 5.10 6.36
C MET A 1 0.80 5.67 5.68
N THR A 2 0.96 6.77 4.95
CA THR A 2 0.01 7.32 3.99
C THR A 2 0.52 7.14 2.56
N VAL A 3 -0.41 7.05 1.61
CA VAL A 3 -0.12 7.02 0.17
C VAL A 3 -0.83 8.19 -0.47
N THR A 4 -0.10 9.01 -1.22
CA THR A 4 -0.69 10.04 -2.07
C THR A 4 -0.75 9.53 -3.50
N PHE A 5 -1.94 9.65 -4.09
CA PHE A 5 -2.22 9.34 -5.47
C PHE A 5 -2.39 10.62 -6.28
N ASP A 6 -1.89 10.59 -7.51
CA ASP A 6 -2.23 11.52 -8.57
C ASP A 6 -2.64 10.76 -9.83
N ASP A 7 -3.83 11.07 -10.35
CA ASP A 7 -4.44 10.38 -11.49
C ASP A 7 -4.41 8.83 -11.37
N GLY A 8 -4.74 8.35 -10.17
CA GLY A 8 -4.76 6.93 -9.81
C GLY A 8 -3.38 6.29 -9.63
N ARG A 9 -2.29 7.05 -9.74
CA ARG A 9 -0.92 6.56 -9.60
C ARG A 9 -0.35 6.98 -8.24
N PRO A 10 0.30 6.08 -7.49
CA PRO A 10 1.00 6.47 -6.28
C PRO A 10 2.19 7.37 -6.65
N VAL A 11 2.24 8.56 -6.05
CA VAL A 11 3.30 9.56 -6.28
C VAL A 11 4.09 9.89 -5.02
N ALA A 12 3.52 9.63 -3.83
CA ALA A 12 4.24 9.81 -2.57
C ALA A 12 3.83 8.80 -1.50
N LEU A 13 4.77 8.50 -0.60
CA LEU A 13 4.55 7.74 0.63
C LEU A 13 4.98 8.59 1.82
N ASP A 14 4.10 8.77 2.81
CA ASP A 14 4.34 9.63 3.99
C ASP A 14 4.86 11.04 3.63
N GLY A 15 4.49 11.55 2.45
CA GLY A 15 4.90 12.85 1.93
C GLY A 15 6.18 12.87 1.09
N GLU A 16 6.92 11.76 1.02
CA GLU A 16 8.11 11.62 0.19
C GLU A 16 7.75 11.14 -1.22
N THR A 17 8.26 11.82 -2.25
CA THR A 17 8.03 11.43 -3.65
C THR A 17 8.67 10.08 -3.94
N VAL A 18 7.92 9.19 -4.59
CA VAL A 18 8.39 7.84 -4.94
C VAL A 18 8.04 7.50 -6.39
N THR A 19 8.83 6.61 -6.97
CA THR A 19 8.45 5.90 -8.19
C THR A 19 7.42 4.81 -7.90
N LEU A 20 6.74 4.33 -8.94
CA LEU A 20 5.83 3.18 -8.80
C LEU A 20 6.53 1.92 -8.25
N ALA A 21 7.78 1.68 -8.67
CA ALA A 21 8.56 0.53 -8.22
C ALA A 21 8.88 0.62 -6.72
N GLU A 22 9.28 1.80 -6.24
CA GLU A 22 9.51 2.06 -4.82
C GLU A 22 8.21 1.95 -4.03
N ALA A 23 7.11 2.51 -4.53
CA ALA A 23 5.80 2.39 -3.90
C ALA A 23 5.40 0.92 -3.70
N LEU A 24 5.53 0.09 -4.73
CA LEU A 24 5.25 -1.35 -4.68
C LEU A 24 6.17 -2.08 -3.69
N LEU A 25 7.47 -1.77 -3.71
CA LEU A 25 8.44 -2.41 -2.84
C LEU A 25 8.19 -2.08 -1.37
N LEU A 26 8.02 -0.80 -1.04
CA LEU A 26 7.85 -0.33 0.33
C LEU A 26 6.52 -0.80 0.93
N THR A 27 5.43 -0.70 0.16
CA THR A 27 4.12 -1.23 0.60
C THR A 27 4.12 -2.74 0.76
N GLY A 28 4.84 -3.47 -0.11
CA GLY A 28 5.02 -4.91 -0.01
C GLY A 28 5.86 -5.32 1.20
N GLN A 29 6.95 -4.60 1.48
CA GLN A 29 7.78 -4.82 2.67
C GLN A 29 6.98 -4.57 3.94
N LEU A 30 6.16 -3.53 3.96
CA LEU A 30 5.27 -3.25 5.09
C LEU A 30 4.22 -4.36 5.25
N ALA A 31 3.57 -4.81 4.17
CA ALA A 31 2.65 -5.94 4.22
C ALA A 31 3.31 -7.21 4.79
N ARG A 32 4.57 -7.47 4.39
CA ARG A 32 5.36 -8.59 4.92
C ARG A 32 5.67 -8.41 6.40
N ALA A 33 6.04 -7.21 6.84
CA ALA A 33 6.31 -6.91 8.24
C ALA A 33 5.08 -7.14 9.14
N HIS A 34 3.88 -6.96 8.58
CA HIS A 34 2.60 -7.27 9.22
C HIS A 34 2.08 -8.70 8.98
N GLY A 35 2.92 -9.61 8.46
CA GLY A 35 2.56 -11.02 8.30
C GLY A 35 1.59 -11.34 7.16
N LEU A 36 1.28 -10.37 6.28
CA LEU A 36 0.38 -10.55 5.13
C LEU A 36 1.04 -11.27 3.95
N VAL A 37 2.34 -11.56 4.04
CA VAL A 37 3.12 -12.25 3.00
C VAL A 37 3.79 -13.48 3.60
N GLY A 38 3.28 -14.66 3.26
CA GLY A 38 3.86 -15.93 3.69
C GLY A 38 5.21 -16.27 3.04
N PRO A 39 5.89 -17.34 3.51
CA PRO A 39 7.12 -17.83 2.90
C PRO A 39 6.93 -18.13 1.40
N GLY A 40 7.83 -17.62 0.55
CA GLY A 40 7.74 -17.75 -0.92
C GLY A 40 6.73 -16.79 -1.58
N GLY A 41 6.00 -15.97 -0.80
CA GLY A 41 5.10 -14.96 -1.33
C GLY A 41 5.84 -13.80 -2.01
N SER A 42 5.26 -13.29 -3.10
CA SER A 42 5.81 -12.13 -3.81
C SER A 42 5.55 -10.83 -3.06
N VAL A 43 6.62 -10.17 -2.63
CA VAL A 43 6.56 -8.85 -1.97
C VAL A 43 5.91 -7.81 -2.89
N LEU A 44 6.25 -7.81 -4.18
CA LEU A 44 5.68 -6.85 -5.13
C LEU A 44 4.19 -7.08 -5.37
N ALA A 45 3.74 -8.35 -5.41
CA ALA A 45 2.32 -8.66 -5.53
C ALA A 45 1.53 -8.20 -4.30
N ALA A 46 2.12 -8.35 -3.11
CA ALA A 46 1.53 -7.85 -1.88
C ALA A 46 1.45 -6.31 -1.86
N GLY A 47 2.50 -5.63 -2.31
CA GLY A 47 2.49 -4.17 -2.45
C GLY A 47 1.42 -3.68 -3.44
N ALA A 48 1.28 -4.37 -4.58
CA ALA A 48 0.21 -4.07 -5.54
C ALA A 48 -1.18 -4.24 -4.92
N ALA A 49 -1.40 -5.30 -4.13
CA ALA A 49 -2.67 -5.51 -3.44
C ALA A 49 -2.98 -4.42 -2.40
N VAL A 50 -1.96 -3.97 -1.64
CA VAL A 50 -2.10 -2.87 -0.67
C VAL A 50 -2.45 -1.55 -1.38
N LEU A 51 -1.73 -1.22 -2.46
CA LEU A 51 -1.99 0.00 -3.22
C LEU A 51 -3.36 -0.01 -3.90
N GLU A 52 -3.77 -1.16 -4.44
CA GLU A 52 -5.10 -1.31 -5.06
C GLU A 52 -6.22 -1.16 -4.02
N ALA A 53 -6.04 -1.69 -2.80
CA ALA A 53 -6.99 -1.48 -1.71
C ALA A 53 -7.08 0.00 -1.34
N ALA A 54 -5.94 0.68 -1.18
CA ALA A 54 -5.90 2.12 -0.88
C ALA A 54 -6.57 2.96 -1.97
N ARG A 55 -6.32 2.63 -3.24
CA ARG A 55 -6.94 3.30 -4.40
C ARG A 55 -8.46 3.18 -4.38
N ARG A 56 -9.02 2.05 -3.93
CA ARG A 56 -10.48 1.85 -3.82
C ARG A 56 -11.12 2.67 -2.70
N GLU A 57 -10.36 3.02 -1.67
CA GLU A 57 -10.84 3.91 -0.60
C GLU A 57 -10.84 5.38 -1.04
N LEU A 58 -10.11 5.73 -2.10
CA LEU A 58 -10.09 7.09 -2.64
C LEU A 58 -11.41 7.37 -3.39
N ALA A 59 -12.13 8.42 -2.99
CA ALA A 59 -13.38 8.84 -3.64
C ALA A 59 -13.18 9.45 -5.05
N GLY A 60 -11.93 9.72 -5.44
CA GLY A 60 -11.55 10.31 -6.72
C GLY A 60 -10.27 9.70 -7.28
N ALA A 61 -9.71 10.34 -8.31
CA ALA A 61 -8.45 9.89 -8.94
C ALA A 61 -7.20 10.37 -8.17
N SER A 62 -7.28 11.48 -7.45
CA SER A 62 -6.16 12.04 -6.69
C SER A 62 -6.54 12.26 -5.22
N GLY A 63 -5.55 12.18 -4.34
CA GLY A 63 -5.72 12.38 -2.90
C GLY A 63 -4.83 11.48 -2.06
N THR A 64 -4.94 11.60 -0.73
CA THR A 64 -4.09 10.87 0.21
C THR A 64 -4.92 9.92 1.06
N VAL A 65 -4.51 8.66 1.14
CA VAL A 65 -5.15 7.61 1.95
C VAL A 65 -4.18 7.13 3.02
N ARG A 66 -4.70 6.86 4.21
CA ARG A 66 -3.93 6.20 5.27
C ARG A 66 -4.06 4.70 5.14
N LEU A 67 -2.93 3.99 5.07
CA LEU A 67 -2.96 2.53 4.97
C LEU A 67 -3.36 1.91 6.32
N PRO A 68 -4.44 1.10 6.37
CA PRO A 68 -4.98 0.55 7.62
C PRO A 68 -4.30 -0.77 8.01
N LEU A 69 -2.96 -0.86 7.92
CA LEU A 69 -2.26 -2.13 8.09
C LEU A 69 -2.29 -2.68 9.53
N ALA A 70 -2.69 -1.87 10.50
CA ALA A 70 -3.03 -2.32 11.86
C ALA A 70 -4.50 -2.80 12.01
N GLU A 71 -5.41 -2.44 11.09
CA GLU A 71 -6.83 -2.84 11.15
C GLU A 71 -7.07 -4.20 10.46
N GLN A 72 -6.22 -4.60 9.50
CA GLN A 72 -6.27 -5.93 8.87
C GLN A 72 -5.89 -7.06 9.83
N GLU A 73 -5.12 -6.77 10.89
CA GLU A 73 -4.81 -7.71 11.99
C GLU A 73 -6.07 -8.16 12.75
N ARG A 74 -7.11 -7.31 12.82
CA ARG A 74 -8.37 -7.62 13.53
C ARG A 74 -9.38 -8.45 12.73
N ARG A 75 -9.21 -8.59 11.41
CA ARG A 75 -10.11 -9.42 10.57
C ARG A 75 -9.55 -10.80 10.24
N ALA A 76 -8.28 -11.06 10.57
CA ALA A 76 -7.60 -12.33 10.36
C ALA A 76 -7.44 -13.17 11.64
N ALA A 77 -7.94 -12.67 12.79
CA ALA A 77 -8.04 -13.37 14.07
C ALA A 77 -9.50 -13.74 14.35
#